data_AF-A0A3M1YKY0-F1
#
_entry.id   AF-A0A3M1YKY0-F1
#
_cell.length_a   1.000
_cell.length_b   1.000
_cell.length_c   1.000
_cell.angle_alpha   90.00
_cell.angle_beta   90.00
_cell.angle_gamma   90.00
#
_symmetry.space_group_name_H-M   'P 1'
#
loop_
_entity.id
_entity.type
_entity.pdbx_description
1 polymer ?
#
loop_
_entity_poly.entity_id
_entity_poly.type
_entity_poly.pdbx_seq_one_letter_code
_entity_poly.pdbx_strand_id
1 'polypeptide(L)' 'SLSNYENGIPHGVQMQWYSNGAKFKRINLVYGKEEGLQQSWRKNGKLYNNYEAKNGRIFGLKRANLCFQLDNENITYED' A
#
# COMPACT_ATOMS: atom_id res chain seq x y z
N SER A 1 12.63 8.05 -2.00
CA SER A 1 11.53 7.22 -2.54
C SER A 1 12.10 6.32 -3.61
N LEU A 2 11.38 5.25 -3.98
CA LEU A 2 11.66 4.41 -5.13
C LEU A 2 10.52 4.62 -6.11
N SER A 3 10.88 4.92 -7.35
CA SER A 3 9.93 5.16 -8.41
C SER A 3 10.33 4.37 -9.65
N ASN A 4 9.40 3.55 -10.13
CA ASN A 4 9.61 2.66 -11.28
C ASN A 4 8.75 3.14 -12.46
N TYR A 5 9.36 3.13 -13.64
CA TYR A 5 8.77 3.60 -14.88
C TYR A 5 9.07 2.63 -16.02
N GLU A 6 8.13 2.49 -16.94
CA GLU A 6 8.27 1.79 -18.20
C GLU A 6 7.89 2.76 -19.32
N ASN A 7 8.81 3.01 -20.27
CA ASN A 7 8.64 3.98 -21.35
C ASN A 7 8.22 5.38 -20.87
N GLY A 8 8.76 5.83 -19.73
CA GLY A 8 8.44 7.12 -19.11
C GLY A 8 7.10 7.16 -18.36
N ILE A 9 6.35 6.05 -18.32
CA ILE A 9 5.06 5.94 -17.63
C ILE A 9 5.28 5.19 -16.30
N PRO A 10 4.74 5.65 -15.15
CA PRO A 10 4.87 4.92 -13.89
C PRO A 10 4.36 3.48 -14.01
N HIS A 11 5.20 2.51 -13.70
CA HIS A 11 4.88 1.08 -13.80
C HIS A 11 5.63 0.30 -12.72
N GLY A 12 4.95 -0.67 -12.09
CA GLY A 12 5.48 -1.48 -11.00
C GLY A 12 5.30 -0.84 -9.62
N VAL A 13 6.01 -1.41 -8.63
CA VAL A 13 5.90 -1.02 -7.22
C VAL A 13 6.57 0.33 -6.97
N GLN A 14 5.85 1.28 -6.40
CA GLN A 14 6.37 2.57 -5.95
C GLN A 14 6.46 2.56 -4.42
N MET A 15 7.58 3.03 -3.87
CA MET A 15 7.79 3.04 -2.42
C MET A 15 8.18 4.44 -1.91
N GLN A 16 7.62 4.79 -0.77
CA GLN A 16 8.00 5.98 -0.01
C GLN A 16 8.26 5.58 1.44
N TRP A 17 9.20 6.27 2.06
CA TRP A 17 9.62 6.04 3.44
C TRP A 17 9.61 7.35 4.20
N TYR A 18 9.43 7.26 5.51
CA TYR A 18 9.70 8.34 6.44
C TYR A 18 11.21 8.63 6.51
N SER A 19 11.59 9.78 7.07
CA SER A 19 13.00 10.17 7.23
C SER A 19 13.81 9.20 8.10
N ASN A 20 13.14 8.43 8.98
CA ASN A 20 13.76 7.38 9.79
C ASN A 20 13.91 6.03 9.04
N GLY A 21 13.56 5.96 7.75
CA GLY A 21 13.63 4.75 6.94
C GLY A 21 12.43 3.80 7.08
N ALA A 22 11.47 4.08 7.96
CA ALA A 22 10.26 3.26 8.08
C ALA A 22 9.37 3.42 6.83
N LYS A 23 8.65 2.34 6.44
CA LYS A 23 7.72 2.36 5.29
C LYS A 23 6.65 3.42 5.53
N PHE A 24 6.39 4.24 4.52
CA PHE A 24 5.30 5.23 4.52
C PHE A 24 4.20 4.83 3.54
N LYS A 25 4.57 4.47 2.31
CA LYS A 25 3.61 4.14 1.25
C LYS A 25 4.17 3.11 0.29
N ARG A 26 3.33 2.16 -0.13
CA ARG A 26 3.55 1.21 -1.20
C ARG A 26 2.38 1.31 -2.17
N ILE A 27 2.67 1.62 -3.43
CA ILE A 27 1.66 1.70 -4.50
C ILE A 27 2.05 0.73 -5.62
N ASN A 28 1.11 -0.06 -6.11
CA ASN A 28 1.32 -0.85 -7.33
C ASN A 28 0.64 -0.13 -8.50
N LEU A 29 1.43 0.22 -9.52
CA LEU A 29 0.97 0.90 -10.73
C LEU A 29 1.17 0.03 -11.97
N VAL A 30 0.20 0.04 -12.87
CA VAL A 30 0.29 -0.53 -14.22
C VAL A 30 -0.07 0.58 -15.20
N TYR A 31 0.90 1.01 -16.01
CA TYR A 31 0.76 2.13 -16.96
C TYR A 31 0.13 3.38 -16.34
N GLY A 32 0.61 3.77 -15.16
CA GLY A 32 0.20 4.98 -14.45
C GLY A 32 -1.07 4.84 -13.61
N LYS A 33 -1.74 3.68 -13.61
CA LYS A 33 -2.97 3.44 -12.87
C LYS A 33 -2.75 2.47 -11.71
N GLU A 34 -3.41 2.70 -10.58
CA GLU A 34 -3.38 1.75 -9.45
C GLU A 34 -3.97 0.40 -9.88
N GLU A 35 -3.21 -0.68 -9.68
CA GLU A 35 -3.63 -2.06 -9.93
C GLU A 35 -2.92 -2.98 -8.91
N GLY A 36 -3.66 -3.87 -8.25
CA GLY A 36 -3.21 -4.68 -7.13
C GLY A 36 -3.24 -3.98 -5.77
N LEU A 37 -2.53 -4.54 -4.80
CA LEU A 37 -2.56 -4.12 -3.38
C LEU A 37 -1.88 -2.76 -3.14
N GLN A 38 -2.55 -1.89 -2.41
CA GLN A 38 -2.09 -0.55 -2.05
C GLN A 38 -2.03 -0.43 -0.52
N GLN A 39 -0.90 0.06 -0.01
CA GLN A 39 -0.67 0.14 1.42
C GLN A 39 -0.02 1.45 1.83
N SER A 40 -0.36 1.92 3.03
CA SER A 40 0.37 3.00 3.69
C SER A 40 0.39 2.77 5.18
N TRP A 41 1.45 3.23 5.84
CA TRP A 41 1.67 3.05 7.26
C TRP A 41 1.84 4.40 7.94
N ARG A 42 1.49 4.46 9.22
CA ARG A 42 1.83 5.59 10.10
C ARG A 42 3.30 5.48 10.55
N LYS A 43 3.85 6.56 11.13
CA LYS A 43 5.23 6.58 11.66
C LYS A 43 5.49 5.49 12.71
N ASN A 44 4.46 5.04 13.42
CA ASN A 44 4.54 3.95 14.40
C ASN A 44 4.45 2.55 13.77
N GLY A 45 4.49 2.44 12.45
CA GLY A 45 4.42 1.17 11.72
C GLY A 45 3.00 0.61 11.55
N LYS A 46 1.97 1.18 12.19
CA LYS A 46 0.59 0.68 12.02
C LYS A 46 0.07 0.96 10.61
N LEU A 47 -0.56 -0.04 10.02
CA LEU A 47 -1.20 0.06 8.71
C LEU A 47 -2.34 1.09 8.77
N TYR A 48 -2.39 1.97 7.78
CA TYR A 48 -3.33 3.08 7.68
C TYR A 48 -4.27 2.98 6.48
N ASN A 49 -3.77 2.46 5.37
CA ASN A 49 -4.60 2.06 4.23
C ASN A 49 -4.16 0.69 3.80
N ASN A 50 -5.14 -0.15 3.48
CA ASN A 50 -4.96 -1.48 2.93
C ASN A 50 -6.15 -1.75 2.01
N TYR A 51 -5.95 -1.54 0.72
CA TYR A 51 -7.01 -1.77 -0.27
C TYR A 51 -6.39 -2.31 -1.55
N GLU A 52 -7.19 -3.03 -2.32
CA GLU A 52 -6.81 -3.50 -3.64
C GLU A 52 -7.49 -2.65 -4.71
N ALA A 53 -6.74 -2.22 -5.71
CA ALA A 53 -7.29 -1.63 -6.92
C ALA A 53 -7.34 -2.71 -8.00
N LYS A 54 -8.49 -2.93 -8.63
CA LYS A 54 -8.64 -3.92 -9.70
C LYS A 54 -9.60 -3.41 -10.75
N ASN A 55 -9.14 -3.30 -11.99
CA ASN A 55 -9.95 -2.79 -13.11
C ASN A 55 -10.57 -1.41 -12.81
N GLY A 56 -9.80 -0.54 -12.15
CA GLY A 56 -10.24 0.81 -11.77
C GLY A 56 -11.23 0.88 -10.59
N ARG A 57 -11.53 -0.25 -9.94
CA ARG A 57 -12.35 -0.30 -8.71
C ARG A 57 -11.50 -0.54 -7.48
N ILE A 58 -11.94 -0.01 -6.34
CA ILE A 58 -11.27 -0.18 -5.04
C ILE A 58 -12.03 -1.19 -4.19
N PHE A 59 -11.31 -2.14 -3.63
CA PHE A 59 -11.79 -3.16 -2.70
C PHE A 59 -11.07 -3.00 -1.36
N GLY A 60 -11.85 -2.79 -0.29
CA GLY A 60 -11.32 -2.50 1.04
C GLY A 60 -11.62 -1.08 1.50
N LEU A 61 -11.47 -0.86 2.80
CA LEU A 61 -11.80 0.40 3.45
C LEU A 61 -10.55 1.25 3.61
N LYS A 62 -10.58 2.48 3.06
CA LYS A 62 -9.51 3.45 3.29
C LYS A 62 -9.68 4.07 4.68
N ARG A 63 -8.57 4.21 5.41
CA ARG A 63 -8.51 4.88 6.72
C ARG A 63 -9.43 4.27 7.80
N ALA A 64 -9.88 3.03 7.63
CA ALA A 64 -10.62 2.32 8.66
C ALA A 64 -9.66 1.61 9.62
N ASN A 65 -10.03 1.55 10.90
CA ASN A 65 -9.38 0.64 11.82
C ASN A 65 -9.73 -0.79 11.38
N LEU A 66 -8.73 -1.63 11.22
CA LEU A 66 -8.96 -3.03 10.89
C LEU A 66 -9.35 -3.76 12.18
N CYS A 67 -10.37 -4.62 12.12
CA CYS A 67 -10.75 -5.49 13.24
C CYS A 67 -9.73 -6.64 13.47
N PHE A 68 -8.75 -6.74 12.59
CA PHE A 68 -7.69 -7.76 12.61
C PHE A 68 -6.42 -7.11 12.06
N GLN A 69 -5.28 -7.46 12.62
CA GLN A 69 -3.99 -7.01 12.10
C GLN A 69 -3.47 -8.00 11.07
N LEU A 70 -2.43 -7.59 10.34
CA LEU A 70 -1.65 -8.51 9.54
C LEU A 70 -0.30 -8.70 10.24
N ASP A 71 0.02 -9.92 10.67
CA ASP A 71 1.38 -10.28 11.09
C ASP A 71 2.10 -10.95 9.94
N ASN A 72 3.24 -10.39 9.54
CA ASN A 72 3.99 -10.86 8.37
C ASN A 72 3.14 -11.03 7.09
N GLU A 73 2.19 -10.12 6.87
CA GLU A 73 1.24 -10.15 5.72
C GLU A 73 0.20 -11.29 5.77
N ASN A 74 0.12 -12.03 6.88
CA ASN A 74 -0.93 -13.01 7.16
C ASN A 74 -1.99 -12.43 8.10
N ILE A 75 -3.26 -12.83 7.94
CA ILE A 75 -4.38 -12.33 8.74
C ILE A 75 -4.32 -12.87 10.17
N THR A 76 -4.33 -11.97 11.16
CA THR A 76 -4.39 -12.28 12.59
C THR A 76 -5.51 -11.50 13.27
N TYR A 77 -6.46 -12.19 13.88
CA TYR A 77 -7.58 -11.59 14.60
C TYR A 77 -7.09 -11.00 15.94
N GLU A 78 -7.59 -9.82 16.31
CA GLU A 78 -7.41 -9.27 17.67
C GLU A 78 -8.48 -9.90 18.58
N ASP A 79 -8.06 -10.51 19.70
CA ASP A 79 -8.96 -11.05 20.74
C ASP A 79 -9.56 -9.94 21.63
#